data_AF-A0A2N9N441-F1
#
_entry.id   AF-A0A2N9N441-F1
#
_cell.length_a   1.000
_cell.length_b   1.000
_cell.length_c   1.000
_cell.angle_alpha   90.00
_cell.angle_beta   90.00
_cell.angle_gamma   90.00
#
_symmetry.space_group_name_H-M   'P 1'
#
loop_
_entity.id
_entity.type
_entity.pdbx_description
1 polymer ?
#
loop_
_entity_poly.entity_id
_entity_poly.type
_entity_poly.pdbx_seq_one_letter_code
_entity_poly.pdbx_strand_id
1 'polypeptide(L)'
;MWDFNQPYFEGQLIAADQAWWRFDDWMAGGKQIGVWFAGKSGSVRTAGMVQGVRNGCVQLRGQSAHAAFNLREAQFTYGPFQVFPRWPMGPMVELMALQAFLANGDWLVLAEGLKPEGLSPLALPAS
;
A
#
# COMPACT_ATOMS: atom_id res chain seq x y z
N MET A 1 19.42 -17.82 4.00
CA MET A 1 18.75 -17.83 2.69
C MET A 1 17.73 -16.71 2.74
N TRP A 2 18.01 -15.60 2.07
CA TRP A 2 17.13 -14.42 2.06
C TRP A 2 15.89 -14.75 1.23
N ASP A 3 14.70 -14.56 1.79
CA ASP A 3 13.45 -14.75 1.08
C ASP A 3 13.15 -13.47 0.30
N PHE A 4 13.55 -13.43 -0.98
CA PHE A 4 13.41 -12.29 -1.88
C PHE A 4 11.96 -11.95 -2.26
N ASN A 5 10.98 -12.72 -1.74
CA ASN A 5 9.56 -12.52 -2.02
C ASN A 5 8.85 -11.61 -1.02
N GLN A 6 9.54 -11.10 0.00
CA GLN A 6 8.93 -10.20 0.97
C GLN A 6 9.63 -8.85 0.97
N PRO A 7 8.92 -7.75 0.66
CA PRO A 7 9.50 -6.43 0.79
C PRO A 7 9.84 -6.18 2.26
N TYR A 8 11.08 -5.77 2.51
CA TYR A 8 11.57 -5.47 3.85
C TYR A 8 10.98 -4.14 4.32
N PHE A 9 10.48 -4.12 5.56
CA PHE A 9 9.88 -2.95 6.16
C PHE A 9 10.34 -2.79 7.62
N GLU A 10 10.85 -1.60 7.93
CA GLU A 10 11.17 -1.18 9.29
C GLU A 10 10.32 0.05 9.63
N GLY A 11 9.10 -0.16 10.11
CA GLY A 11 8.23 0.95 10.52
C GLY A 11 7.87 0.93 11.98
N GLN A 12 7.68 2.13 12.50
CA GLN A 12 7.22 2.35 13.86
C GLN A 12 5.69 2.36 13.87
N LEU A 13 5.10 1.78 14.92
CA LEU A 13 3.67 1.89 15.17
C LEU A 13 3.32 3.38 15.35
N ILE A 14 2.32 3.85 14.61
CA ILE A 14 1.81 5.21 14.73
C ILE A 14 0.33 5.20 15.05
N ALA A 15 -0.14 6.29 15.64
CA ALA A 15 -1.56 6.46 15.93
C ALA A 15 -2.36 6.71 14.64
N ALA A 16 -3.64 6.31 14.64
CA ALA A 16 -4.48 6.38 13.43
C ALA A 16 -4.68 7.82 12.93
N ASP A 17 -4.77 8.80 13.83
CA ASP A 17 -4.82 10.23 13.52
C ASP A 17 -3.57 10.70 12.76
N GLN A 18 -2.38 10.22 13.17
CA GLN A 18 -1.13 10.50 12.47
C GLN A 18 -1.10 9.85 11.07
N ALA A 19 -1.65 8.63 10.94
CA ALA A 19 -1.77 7.97 9.65
C ALA A 19 -2.67 8.77 8.69
N TRP A 20 -3.85 9.18 9.15
CA TRP A 20 -4.79 9.98 8.35
C TRP A 20 -4.23 11.35 7.98
N TRP A 21 -3.51 12.00 8.90
CA TRP A 21 -2.82 13.26 8.59
C TRP A 21 -1.81 13.11 7.45
N ARG A 22 -1.06 12.00 7.40
CA ARG A 22 -0.13 11.71 6.28
C ARG A 22 -0.85 11.50 4.96
N PHE A 23 -1.98 10.79 4.97
CA PHE A 23 -2.82 10.66 3.77
C PHE A 23 -3.24 12.01 3.23
N ASP A 24 -3.74 12.88 4.11
CA ASP A 24 -4.19 14.21 3.73
C ASP A 24 -3.02 15.07 3.22
N ASP A 25 -1.86 15.04 3.87
CA ASP A 25 -0.64 15.73 3.43
C ASP A 25 -0.18 15.29 2.03
N TRP A 26 -0.13 13.97 1.81
CA TRP A 26 0.25 13.40 0.51
C TRP A 26 -0.74 13.78 -0.60
N MET A 27 -2.04 13.71 -0.32
CA MET A 27 -3.09 14.08 -1.28
C MET A 27 -3.09 15.58 -1.56
N ALA A 28 -2.94 16.42 -0.54
CA ALA A 28 -2.87 17.88 -0.68
C ALA A 28 -1.63 18.34 -1.46
N GLY A 29 -0.52 17.61 -1.33
CA GLY A 29 0.69 17.81 -2.14
C GLY A 29 0.57 17.38 -3.60
N GLY A 30 -0.60 16.88 -4.05
CA GLY A 30 -0.82 16.36 -5.39
C GLY A 30 0.01 15.11 -5.70
N LYS A 31 0.49 14.42 -4.65
CA LYS A 31 1.41 13.30 -4.81
C LYS A 31 0.66 12.04 -5.22
N GLN A 32 1.32 11.27 -6.07
CA GLN A 32 0.86 9.95 -6.46
C GLN A 32 1.17 8.96 -5.33
N ILE A 33 0.13 8.35 -4.76
CA ILE A 33 0.26 7.32 -3.71
C ILE A 33 0.02 5.96 -4.36
N GLY A 34 1.10 5.20 -4.51
CA GLY A 34 1.03 3.82 -4.97
C GLY A 34 0.68 2.91 -3.81
N VAL A 35 -0.21 1.96 -4.06
CA VAL A 35 -0.66 0.99 -3.05
C VAL A 35 -0.38 -0.41 -3.52
N TRP A 36 0.20 -1.21 -2.64
CA TRP A 36 0.23 -2.67 -2.75
C TRP A 36 -0.67 -3.27 -1.69
N PHE A 37 -1.56 -4.17 -2.11
CA PHE A 37 -2.33 -4.99 -1.20
C PHE A 37 -1.69 -6.37 -1.15
N ALA A 38 -1.32 -6.84 0.03
CA ALA A 38 -0.82 -8.19 0.25
C ALA A 38 -1.81 -8.95 1.13
N GLY A 39 -2.10 -10.18 0.71
CA GLY A 39 -2.87 -11.09 1.54
C GLY A 39 -2.04 -11.59 2.72
N LYS A 40 -2.70 -12.14 3.74
CA LYS A 40 -2.06 -12.78 4.91
C LYS A 40 -0.91 -13.76 4.60
N SER A 41 -0.89 -14.34 3.39
CA SER A 41 0.20 -15.18 2.87
C SER A 41 1.48 -14.44 2.47
N GLY A 42 1.50 -13.11 2.55
CA GLY A 42 2.60 -12.25 2.08
C GLY A 42 2.62 -12.01 0.57
N SER A 43 1.73 -12.66 -0.19
CA SER A 43 1.64 -12.49 -1.64
C SER A 43 0.91 -11.19 -1.99
N VAL A 44 1.51 -10.36 -2.84
CA VAL A 44 0.86 -9.16 -3.36
C VAL A 44 -0.29 -9.55 -4.28
N ARG A 45 -1.49 -9.13 -3.91
CA ARG A 45 -2.77 -9.42 -4.56
C ARG A 45 -3.21 -8.31 -5.50
N THR A 46 -2.92 -7.05 -5.21
CA THR A 46 -3.22 -5.99 -6.18
C THR A 46 -2.34 -4.78 -5.97
N ALA A 47 -2.26 -3.96 -7.01
CA ALA A 47 -1.59 -2.68 -6.96
C ALA A 47 -2.41 -1.62 -7.67
N GLY A 48 -2.38 -0.39 -7.16
CA GLY A 48 -3.13 0.70 -7.74
C GLY A 48 -2.73 2.06 -7.19
N MET A 49 -3.43 3.08 -7.67
CA MET A 49 -3.26 4.46 -7.23
C MET A 49 -4.38 4.84 -6.27
N VAL A 50 -4.07 5.52 -5.17
CA VAL A 50 -5.12 6.16 -4.36
C VAL A 50 -5.81 7.24 -5.20
N GLN A 51 -7.13 7.16 -5.32
CA GLN A 51 -7.96 8.21 -5.91
C GLN A 51 -8.54 9.15 -4.88
N GLY A 52 -8.73 8.66 -3.66
CA GLY A 52 -9.34 9.44 -2.60
C GLY A 52 -9.41 8.65 -1.32
N VAL A 53 -9.55 9.40 -0.23
CA VAL A 53 -9.80 8.90 1.10
C VAL A 53 -11.11 9.50 1.57
N ARG A 54 -12.03 8.67 2.06
CA ARG A 54 -13.32 9.14 2.57
C ARG A 54 -13.78 8.28 3.74
N ASN A 55 -14.07 8.91 4.88
CA ASN A 55 -14.65 8.28 6.06
C ASN A 55 -13.89 7.02 6.52
N GLY A 56 -12.56 7.06 6.51
CA GLY A 56 -11.70 5.94 6.89
C GLY A 56 -11.54 4.86 5.81
N CYS A 57 -12.07 5.07 4.60
CA CYS A 57 -11.88 4.19 3.46
C CYS A 57 -10.92 4.79 2.44
N VAL A 58 -9.98 3.99 1.95
CA VAL A 58 -9.09 4.33 0.84
C VAL A 58 -9.66 3.74 -0.45
N GLN A 59 -9.87 4.59 -1.46
CA GLN A 59 -10.31 4.19 -2.78
C GLN A 59 -9.11 4.08 -3.72
N LEU A 60 -8.97 2.93 -4.35
CA LEU A 60 -7.92 2.64 -5.31
C LEU A 60 -8.48 2.60 -6.73
N ARG A 61 -7.68 3.10 -7.67
CA ARG A 61 -7.83 2.84 -9.11
C ARG A 61 -6.66 2.00 -9.58
N GLY A 62 -6.96 0.77 -9.96
CA GLY A 62 -6.09 -0.05 -10.78
C GLY A 62 -6.28 0.26 -12.27
N GLN A 63 -5.56 -0.44 -13.15
CA GLN A 63 -5.72 -0.27 -14.61
C GLN A 63 -7.08 -0.78 -15.11
N SER A 64 -7.65 -1.81 -14.47
CA SER A 64 -8.88 -2.48 -14.92
C SER A 64 -9.96 -2.62 -13.84
N ALA A 65 -9.70 -2.15 -12.60
CA ALA A 65 -10.61 -2.29 -11.48
C ALA A 65 -10.51 -1.11 -10.51
N HIS A 66 -11.62 -0.87 -9.79
CA HIS A 66 -11.66 0.00 -8.62
C HIS A 66 -11.80 -0.88 -7.37
N ALA A 67 -11.08 -0.53 -6.31
CA ALA A 67 -11.18 -1.22 -5.03
C ALA A 67 -11.33 -0.19 -3.91
N ALA A 68 -11.99 -0.56 -2.82
CA ALA A 68 -12.09 0.27 -1.63
C ALA A 68 -11.73 -0.57 -0.40
N PHE A 69 -10.88 -0.03 0.45
CA PHE A 69 -10.44 -0.68 1.68
C PHE A 69 -10.86 0.16 2.87
N ASN A 70 -11.60 -0.45 3.80
CA ASN A 70 -11.95 0.18 5.07
C ASN A 70 -10.79 -0.01 6.05
N LEU A 71 -10.17 1.11 6.46
CA LEU A 71 -9.01 1.11 7.36
C LEU A 71 -9.36 1.66 8.76
N ARG A 72 -10.64 1.79 9.11
CA ARG A 72 -11.06 2.38 10.40
C ARG A 72 -10.51 1.64 11.62
N GLU A 73 -10.39 0.33 11.52
CA GLU A 73 -9.87 -0.54 12.58
C GLU A 73 -8.46 -1.05 12.27
N ALA A 74 -7.81 -0.47 11.27
CA ALA A 74 -6.46 -0.88 10.90
C ALA A 74 -5.45 -0.39 11.93
N GLN A 75 -4.41 -1.20 12.15
CA GLN A 75 -3.21 -0.73 12.84
C GLN A 75 -2.22 -0.17 11.81
N PHE A 76 -1.60 0.95 12.15
CA PHE A 76 -0.74 1.67 11.22
C PHE A 76 0.71 1.64 11.65
N THR A 77 1.60 1.34 10.71
CA THR A 77 3.03 1.56 10.87
C THR A 77 3.53 2.52 9.81
N TYR A 78 4.61 3.23 10.11
CA TYR A 78 5.24 4.14 9.16
C TYR A 78 6.75 4.03 9.22
N GLY A 79 7.39 3.92 8.06
CA GLY A 79 8.84 3.74 7.97
C GLY A 79 9.36 3.51 6.55
N PRO A 80 10.68 3.33 6.42
CA PRO A 80 11.30 2.88 5.18
C PRO A 80 10.75 1.52 4.72
N PHE A 81 10.48 1.45 3.43
CA PHE A 81 9.98 0.30 2.71
C PHE A 81 10.78 0.09 1.44
N GLN A 82 11.39 -1.08 1.30
CA GLN A 82 12.20 -1.41 0.14
C GLN A 82 11.40 -2.18 -0.88
N VAL A 83 11.48 -1.75 -2.14
CA VAL A 83 10.70 -2.36 -3.22
C VAL A 83 11.33 -2.20 -4.59
N PHE A 84 10.89 -3.04 -5.52
CA PHE A 84 11.17 -2.94 -6.93
C PHE A 84 9.97 -2.30 -7.64
N PRO A 85 10.02 -1.00 -8.01
CA PRO A 85 8.90 -0.33 -8.67
C PRO A 85 8.56 -0.96 -10.02
N ARG A 86 9.58 -1.53 -10.68
CA ARG A 86 9.48 -2.34 -11.89
C ARG A 86 10.01 -3.73 -11.60
N TRP A 87 9.13 -4.68 -11.34
CA TRP A 87 9.47 -6.07 -11.13
C TRP A 87 9.37 -6.86 -12.45
N PRO A 88 10.29 -7.81 -12.77
CA PRO A 88 11.52 -8.14 -12.04
C PRO A 88 12.72 -7.25 -12.42
N MET A 89 12.53 -6.24 -13.26
CA MET A 89 13.62 -5.42 -13.82
C MET A 89 13.69 -4.02 -13.21
N GLY A 90 14.67 -3.78 -12.33
CA GLY A 90 14.99 -2.43 -11.85
C GLY A 90 15.81 -2.45 -10.57
N PRO A 91 16.42 -1.32 -10.17
CA PRO A 91 17.03 -1.22 -8.85
C PRO A 91 15.94 -1.25 -7.78
N MET A 92 16.26 -1.87 -6.65
CA MET A 92 15.49 -1.72 -5.43
C MET A 92 15.57 -0.26 -4.99
N VAL A 93 14.44 0.33 -4.62
CA VAL A 93 14.37 1.67 -4.06
C VAL A 93 13.79 1.59 -2.66
N GLU A 94 14.23 2.50 -1.81
CA GLU A 94 13.65 2.70 -0.49
C GLU A 94 12.71 3.91 -0.54
N LEU A 95 11.48 3.71 -0.07
CA LEU A 95 10.44 4.73 0.00
C LEU A 95 9.92 4.81 1.41
N MET A 96 9.43 5.98 1.81
CA MET A 96 8.62 6.05 3.01
C MET A 96 7.23 5.51 2.72
N ALA A 97 6.78 4.55 3.54
CA ALA A 97 5.48 3.94 3.38
C ALA A 97 4.72 3.88 4.70
N LEU A 98 3.40 3.97 4.56
CA LEU A 98 2.44 3.64 5.60
C LEU A 98 1.95 2.22 5.36
N GLN A 99 2.04 1.33 6.34
CA GLN A 99 1.34 0.05 6.27
C GLN A 99 0.07 0.10 7.12
N ALA A 100 -1.00 -0.46 6.59
CA ALA A 100 -2.28 -0.61 7.28
C ALA A 100 -2.58 -2.11 7.43
N PHE A 101 -2.49 -2.61 8.66
CA PHE A 101 -2.80 -4.00 8.99
C PHE A 101 -4.28 -4.14 9.33
N LEU A 102 -4.98 -4.96 8.56
CA LEU A 102 -6.39 -5.24 8.75
C LEU A 102 -6.58 -6.35 9.79
N ALA A 103 -7.72 -6.35 10.48
CA ALA A 103 -8.04 -7.34 11.51
C ALA A 103 -8.07 -8.80 11.00
N ASN A 104 -8.29 -9.00 9.70
CA ASN A 104 -8.28 -10.32 9.06
C ASN A 104 -6.86 -10.85 8.76
N GLY A 105 -5.82 -10.05 9.04
CA GLY A 105 -4.42 -10.39 8.80
C GLY A 105 -3.91 -10.05 7.39
N ASP A 106 -4.75 -9.45 6.53
CA ASP A 106 -4.27 -8.81 5.31
C ASP A 106 -3.67 -7.43 5.63
N TRP A 107 -2.86 -6.89 4.72
CA TRP A 107 -2.33 -5.55 4.89
C TRP A 107 -2.17 -4.79 3.58
N LEU A 108 -2.18 -3.47 3.70
CA LEU A 108 -1.87 -2.55 2.61
C LEU A 108 -0.54 -1.88 2.89
N VAL A 109 0.26 -1.66 1.85
CA VAL A 109 1.43 -0.79 1.86
C VAL A 109 1.14 0.38 0.95
N LEU A 110 1.18 1.58 1.50
CA LEU A 110 0.96 2.83 0.77
C LEU A 110 2.24 3.64 0.77
N ALA A 111 2.82 3.80 -0.41
CA ALA A 111 4.10 4.48 -0.58
C ALA A 111 3.93 5.76 -1.38
N GLU A 112 4.53 6.83 -0.87
CA GLU A 112 4.60 8.11 -1.53
C GLU A 112 5.50 8.03 -2.78
N GLY A 113 5.06 8.60 -3.90
CA GLY A 113 5.87 8.68 -5.13
C GLY A 113 5.98 7.37 -5.91
N LEU A 114 5.39 6.29 -5.39
CA LEU A 114 5.31 5.02 -6.09
C LEU A 114 4.22 5.06 -7.15
N LYS A 115 4.57 4.60 -8.36
CA LYS A 115 3.62 4.35 -9.43
C LYS A 115 3.70 2.88 -9.83
N PRO A 116 2.89 1.99 -9.23
CA PRO A 116 2.91 0.59 -9.62
C PRO A 116 2.42 0.46 -11.07
N GLU A 117 3.21 -0.22 -11.90
CA GLU A 117 2.71 -0.79 -13.15
C GLU A 117 1.73 -1.89 -12.72
N GLY A 118 0.42 -1.61 -12.84
CA GLY A 118 -0.64 -2.34 -12.15
C GLY A 118 -0.48 -3.87 -12.20
N LEU A 119 -0.68 -4.54 -11.07
CA LEU A 119 -0.71 -6.00 -11.05
C LEU A 119 -1.89 -6.50 -11.89
N SER A 120 -1.62 -7.49 -12.73
CA SER A 120 -2.63 -8.10 -13.61
C SER A 120 -3.89 -8.50 -12.82
N PRO A 121 -5.12 -8.31 -13.36
CA PRO A 121 -6.39 -8.51 -12.65
C PRO A 121 -6.61 -9.90 -12.02
N LEU A 122 -5.77 -10.88 -12.32
CA LEU A 122 -5.80 -12.24 -11.75
C LEU A 122 -5.48 -12.32 -10.25
N ALA A 123 -5.05 -11.24 -9.62
CA ALA A 123 -4.58 -11.26 -8.24
C ALA A 123 -5.59 -10.66 -7.21
N LEU A 124 -6.73 -10.12 -7.66
CA LEU A 124 -7.78 -9.59 -6.77
C LEU A 124 -8.58 -10.73 -6.10
N PRO A 125 -8.91 -10.63 -4.79
CA PRO A 125 -9.88 -11.54 -4.18
C PRO A 125 -11.26 -11.31 -4.83
N ALA A 126 -11.95 -12.42 -5.16
CA ALA A 126 -13.31 -12.36 -5.68
C ALA A 126 -14.25 -11.68 -4.67
N SER A 127 -15.16 -10.86 -5.19
CA SER A 127 -16.16 -10.08 -4.43
C SER A 127 -17.07 -10.94 -3.57
#